data_AF-A0A1H8CZY6-F1
#
_entry.id   AF-A0A1H8CZY6-F1
#
_cell.length_a   1.000
_cell.length_b   1.000
_cell.length_c   1.000
_cell.angle_alpha   90.00
_cell.angle_beta   90.00
_cell.angle_gamma   90.00
#
_symmetry.space_group_name_H-M   'P 1'
#
loop_
_entity.id
_entity.type
_entity.pdbx_description
1 polymer ?
#
loop_
_entity_poly.entity_id
_entity_poly.type
_entity_poly.pdbx_seq_one_letter_code
_entity_poly.pdbx_strand_id
1 'polypeptide(L)'
;MIGVAAMRPDGRRAGFSQVRSYTTIAAPGVDIFSASNTGGYQLVDGTSPAYALAVGTVALMMSRAPGLSPRQVRRVLVETAVKPARGYTVFPGHGLINARAAVQAAARAAPDRAAAAPYCPTISVHGGRSTC
;
A
#
# COMPACT_ATOMS: atom_id res chain seq x y z
N MET A 1 3.67 -8.59 -0.01
CA MET A 1 4.32 -7.28 -0.23
C MET A 1 3.41 -6.39 -1.07
N ILE A 2 3.40 -5.08 -0.82
CA ILE A 2 2.75 -4.07 -1.65
C ILE A 2 3.83 -3.04 -2.02
N GLY A 3 4.26 -3.04 -3.28
CA GLY A 3 5.22 -2.05 -3.80
C GLY A 3 4.51 -0.79 -4.29
N VAL A 4 4.94 0.38 -3.85
CA VAL A 4 4.31 1.68 -4.16
C VAL A 4 5.26 2.56 -4.97
N ALA A 5 4.82 2.97 -6.16
CA ALA A 5 5.53 3.93 -7.01
C ALA A 5 5.00 5.37 -6.79
N ALA A 6 5.83 6.37 -7.08
CA ALA A 6 5.46 7.78 -6.99
C ALA A 6 4.99 8.33 -8.34
N MET A 7 3.87 9.03 -8.34
CA MET A 7 3.27 9.70 -9.49
C MET A 7 3.21 11.22 -9.26
N ARG A 8 3.34 11.97 -10.35
CA ARG A 8 3.20 13.43 -10.41
C ARG A 8 1.72 13.84 -10.51
N PRO A 9 1.38 15.11 -10.22
CA PRO A 9 0.02 15.63 -10.39
C PRO A 9 -0.55 15.48 -11.81
N ASP A 10 0.32 15.50 -12.83
CA ASP A 10 -0.04 15.31 -14.24
C ASP A 10 -0.29 13.83 -14.63
N GLY A 11 -0.26 12.91 -13.67
CA GLY A 11 -0.45 11.47 -13.90
C GLY A 11 0.78 10.74 -14.44
N ARG A 12 1.90 11.44 -14.64
CA ARG A 12 3.15 10.83 -15.11
C ARG A 12 3.96 10.25 -13.96
N ARG A 13 4.87 9.33 -14.27
CA ARG A 13 5.85 8.82 -13.30
C ARG A 13 6.71 9.97 -12.77
N ALA A 14 6.94 10.01 -11.46
CA ALA A 14 7.99 10.86 -10.91
C ALA A 14 9.37 10.36 -11.38
N GLY A 15 10.25 11.24 -11.87
CA GLY A 15 11.51 10.84 -12.50
C GLY A 15 12.40 9.95 -11.62
N PHE A 16 12.38 10.18 -10.30
CA PHE A 16 13.10 9.38 -9.30
C PHE A 16 12.44 8.03 -8.95
N SER A 17 11.17 7.82 -9.31
CA SER A 17 10.44 6.60 -8.94
C SER A 17 10.96 5.41 -9.72
N GLN A 18 11.41 4.39 -9.01
CA GLN A 18 11.87 3.13 -9.62
C GLN A 18 10.74 2.45 -10.40
N VAL A 19 11.08 1.80 -11.52
CA VAL A 19 10.17 1.02 -12.37
C VAL A 19 10.58 -0.44 -12.28
N ARG A 20 9.76 -1.26 -11.63
CA ARG A 20 10.07 -2.66 -11.37
C ARG A 20 8.83 -3.52 -11.48
N SER A 21 9.01 -4.78 -11.85
CA SER A 21 7.93 -5.76 -12.02
C SER A 21 7.17 -6.06 -10.72
N TYR A 22 7.73 -5.73 -9.56
CA TYR A 22 7.05 -5.89 -8.27
C TYR A 22 6.20 -4.67 -7.85
N THR A 23 6.18 -3.59 -8.63
CA THR A 23 5.30 -2.44 -8.36
C THR A 23 3.85 -2.91 -8.36
N THR A 24 3.15 -2.72 -7.24
CA THR A 24 1.77 -3.15 -7.08
C THR A 24 0.82 -2.04 -7.51
N ILE A 25 1.05 -0.81 -7.03
CA ILE A 25 0.24 0.39 -7.32
C ILE A 25 1.14 1.63 -7.35
N ALA A 26 0.62 2.74 -7.87
CA ALA A 26 1.19 4.07 -7.69
C ALA A 26 0.33 4.92 -6.75
N ALA A 27 0.97 5.88 -6.10
CA ALA A 27 0.32 6.91 -5.31
C ALA A 27 0.96 8.29 -5.59
N PRO A 28 0.28 9.40 -5.26
CA PRO A 28 0.87 10.73 -5.37
C PRO A 28 2.15 10.82 -4.55
N GLY A 29 3.24 11.31 -5.15
CA GLY A 29 4.53 11.41 -4.48
C GLY A 29 5.38 12.60 -4.90
N VAL A 30 4.80 13.57 -5.60
CA VAL A 30 5.44 14.83 -5.98
C VAL A 30 4.51 15.97 -5.58
N ASP A 31 5.08 17.07 -5.08
CA ASP A 31 4.35 18.23 -4.55
C ASP A 31 3.37 17.82 -3.42
N ILE A 32 3.80 16.92 -2.53
CA ILE A 32 2.96 16.45 -1.43
C ILE A 32 3.10 17.39 -0.24
N PHE A 33 1.99 18.00 0.17
CA PHE A 33 1.96 18.86 1.34
C PHE A 33 2.10 18.02 2.62
N SER A 34 3.20 18.22 3.36
CA SER A 34 3.55 17.46 4.56
C SER A 34 3.90 18.39 5.71
N ALA A 35 3.58 17.97 6.94
CA ALA A 35 4.04 18.67 8.14
C ALA A 35 5.57 18.65 8.23
N SER A 36 6.17 19.74 8.69
CA SER A 36 7.61 19.83 8.97
C SER A 36 7.91 19.52 10.45
N ASN A 37 9.09 18.96 10.73
CA ASN A 37 9.57 18.74 12.10
C ASN A 37 9.99 20.02 12.82
N THR A 38 10.10 21.14 12.09
CA THR A 38 10.39 22.48 12.63
C THR A 38 9.14 23.35 12.76
N GLY A 39 7.95 22.78 12.57
CA GLY A 39 6.68 23.50 12.53
C GLY A 39 6.29 23.95 11.11
N GLY A 40 4.98 24.13 10.90
CA GLY A 40 4.44 24.48 9.58
C GLY A 40 4.41 23.30 8.60
N TYR A 41 4.37 23.63 7.31
CA TYR A 41 4.20 22.68 6.22
C TYR A 41 5.19 22.95 5.09
N GLN A 42 5.52 21.89 4.35
CA GLN A 42 6.40 21.93 3.19
C GLN A 42 5.88 20.99 2.11
N LEU A 43 6.26 21.26 0.86
CA LEU A 43 6.08 20.31 -0.23
C LEU A 43 7.24 19.33 -0.25
N VAL A 44 6.92 18.04 -0.33
CA VAL A 44 7.92 16.97 -0.36
C VAL A 44 7.70 16.05 -1.55
N ASP A 45 8.81 15.56 -2.07
CA ASP A 45 8.88 14.62 -3.17
C ASP A 45 9.48 13.30 -2.69
N GLY A 46 8.90 12.18 -3.11
CA GLY A 46 9.49 10.87 -2.89
C GLY A 46 8.52 9.70 -3.02
N THR A 47 9.08 8.50 -3.00
CA THR A 47 8.28 7.28 -2.79
C THR A 47 7.85 7.13 -1.33
N SER A 48 8.54 7.80 -0.39
CA SER A 48 8.17 7.83 1.04
C SER A 48 6.79 8.47 1.30
N PRO A 49 6.48 9.68 0.81
CA PRO A 49 5.12 10.24 0.94
C PRO A 49 4.07 9.42 0.16
N ALA A 50 4.41 8.90 -1.03
CA ALA A 50 3.53 8.01 -1.78
C ALA A 50 3.17 6.75 -0.98
N TYR A 51 4.17 6.13 -0.34
CA TYR A 51 3.98 4.99 0.55
C TYR A 51 3.14 5.36 1.77
N ALA A 52 3.39 6.52 2.41
CA ALA A 52 2.61 6.99 3.55
C ALA A 52 1.11 7.14 3.20
N LEU A 53 0.78 7.71 2.04
CA LEU A 53 -0.61 7.82 1.55
C LEU A 53 -1.25 6.44 1.29
N ALA A 54 -0.48 5.50 0.74
CA ALA A 54 -0.95 4.13 0.52
C ALA A 54 -1.23 3.41 1.85
N VAL A 55 -0.34 3.53 2.84
CA VAL A 55 -0.52 2.96 4.18
C VAL A 55 -1.69 3.61 4.90
N GLY A 56 -1.86 4.93 4.82
CA GLY A 56 -3.03 5.62 5.37
C GLY A 56 -4.35 5.10 4.78
N THR A 57 -4.36 4.84 3.46
CA THR A 57 -5.52 4.21 2.80
C THR A 57 -5.79 2.81 3.36
N VAL A 58 -4.77 1.98 3.54
CA VAL A 58 -4.91 0.64 4.15
C VAL A 58 -5.41 0.74 5.59
N ALA A 59 -4.91 1.68 6.38
CA ALA A 59 -5.39 1.90 7.74
C ALA A 59 -6.89 2.24 7.77
N LEU A 60 -7.37 3.08 6.85
CA LEU A 60 -8.79 3.38 6.70
C LEU A 60 -9.61 2.16 6.27
N MET A 61 -9.07 1.32 5.38
CA MET A 61 -9.70 0.05 5.02
C MET A 61 -9.86 -0.87 6.25
N MET A 62 -8.80 -1.02 7.04
CA MET A 62 -8.79 -1.86 8.25
C MET A 62 -9.70 -1.28 9.34
N SER A 63 -9.82 0.04 9.45
CA SER A 63 -10.78 0.69 10.35
C SER A 63 -12.24 0.33 10.00
N ARG A 64 -12.56 0.13 8.72
CA ARG A 64 -13.90 -0.30 8.27
C ARG A 64 -14.09 -1.82 8.30
N ALA A 65 -13.02 -2.58 8.13
CA ALA A 65 -13.05 -4.04 8.12
C ALA A 65 -11.81 -4.60 8.84
N PRO A 66 -11.84 -4.72 10.18
CA PRO A 66 -10.68 -5.12 10.98
C PRO A 66 -10.16 -6.53 10.69
N GLY A 67 -11.00 -7.40 10.12
CA GLY A 67 -10.67 -8.79 9.77
C GLY A 67 -10.04 -8.97 8.38
N LEU A 68 -9.66 -7.88 7.68
CA LEU A 68 -9.03 -7.99 6.36
C LEU A 68 -7.68 -8.69 6.43
N SER A 69 -7.53 -9.79 5.67
CA SER A 69 -6.23 -10.44 5.52
C SER A 69 -5.29 -9.62 4.61
N PRO A 70 -3.96 -9.77 4.72
CA PRO A 70 -3.02 -9.08 3.83
C PRO A 70 -3.29 -9.33 2.34
N ARG A 71 -3.79 -10.52 1.99
CA ARG A 71 -4.19 -10.85 0.62
C ARG A 71 -5.42 -10.05 0.18
N GLN A 72 -6.42 -9.92 1.05
CA GLN A 72 -7.61 -9.13 0.78
C GLN A 72 -7.30 -7.64 0.65
N VAL A 73 -6.43 -7.11 1.51
CA VAL A 73 -5.94 -5.72 1.38
C VAL A 73 -5.32 -5.50 0.00
N ARG A 74 -4.38 -6.37 -0.40
CA ARG A 74 -3.75 -6.28 -1.72
C ARG A 74 -4.79 -6.38 -2.84
N ARG A 75 -5.73 -7.32 -2.74
CA ARG A 75 -6.79 -7.53 -3.74
C ARG A 75 -7.64 -6.27 -3.90
N VAL A 76 -8.16 -5.72 -2.80
CA VAL A 76 -9.01 -4.53 -2.80
C VAL A 76 -8.26 -3.33 -3.40
N LEU A 77 -7.01 -3.10 -3.01
CA LEU A 77 -6.19 -2.02 -3.59
C LEU A 77 -6.02 -2.18 -5.10
N VAL A 78 -5.73 -3.41 -5.56
CA VAL A 78 -5.54 -3.70 -6.99
C VAL A 78 -6.85 -3.57 -7.77
N GLU A 79 -7.96 -4.07 -7.27
CA GLU A 79 -9.27 -4.04 -7.93
C GLU A 79 -9.82 -2.61 -8.05
N THR A 80 -9.56 -1.77 -7.05
CA THR A 80 -10.12 -0.41 -6.96
C THR A 80 -9.21 0.68 -7.54
N ALA A 81 -7.94 0.38 -7.83
CA ALA A 81 -7.02 1.33 -8.44
C ALA A 81 -7.52 1.82 -9.81
N VAL A 82 -7.19 3.07 -10.16
CA VAL A 82 -7.41 3.63 -11.50
C VAL A 82 -6.45 2.97 -12.47
N LYS A 83 -7.00 2.07 -13.29
CA LYS A 83 -6.24 1.12 -14.12
C LYS A 83 -5.52 1.79 -15.29
N PRO A 84 -4.30 1.34 -15.65
CA PRO A 84 -3.76 1.61 -16.97
C PRO A 84 -4.55 0.82 -18.04
N ALA A 85 -4.45 1.20 -19.31
CA ALA A 85 -5.18 0.57 -20.41
C ALA A 85 -5.01 -0.95 -20.50
N ARG A 86 -3.84 -1.47 -20.12
CA ARG A 86 -3.52 -2.92 -20.13
C ARG A 86 -3.84 -3.63 -18.81
N GLY A 87 -4.49 -2.97 -17.85
CA GLY A 87 -4.81 -3.49 -16.51
C GLY A 87 -3.61 -3.65 -15.54
N TYR A 88 -2.41 -3.87 -16.08
CA TYR A 88 -1.14 -3.82 -15.37
C TYR A 88 -0.01 -3.32 -16.30
N THR A 89 0.95 -2.60 -15.73
CA THR A 89 2.19 -2.15 -16.38
C THR A 89 3.30 -2.05 -15.33
N VAL A 90 4.58 -2.10 -15.71
CA VAL A 90 5.71 -1.94 -14.76
C VAL A 90 5.71 -0.60 -14.00
N PHE A 91 5.02 0.40 -14.55
CA PHE A 91 4.52 1.59 -13.86
C PHE A 91 3.20 2.00 -14.54
N PRO A 92 2.11 2.24 -13.81
CA PRO A 92 1.97 2.35 -12.34
C PRO A 92 1.63 1.05 -11.59
N GLY A 93 2.10 -0.11 -12.04
CA GLY A 93 1.62 -1.40 -11.51
C GLY A 93 0.19 -1.64 -11.98
N HIS A 94 -0.71 -1.93 -11.04
CA HIS A 94 -2.14 -2.07 -11.32
C HIS A 94 -2.89 -0.74 -11.41
N GLY A 95 -2.26 0.41 -11.16
CA GLY A 95 -2.92 1.71 -11.27
C GLY A 95 -2.60 2.71 -10.17
N LEU A 96 -3.16 3.90 -10.31
CA LEU A 96 -3.14 4.92 -9.26
C LEU A 96 -4.12 4.54 -8.15
N ILE A 97 -3.70 4.68 -6.89
CA ILE A 97 -4.54 4.38 -5.73
C ILE A 97 -5.83 5.21 -5.72
N ASN A 98 -6.97 4.56 -5.44
CA ASN A 98 -8.26 5.22 -5.24
C ASN A 98 -8.74 4.96 -3.81
N ALA A 99 -8.39 5.86 -2.88
CA ALA A 99 -8.67 5.65 -1.47
C ALA A 99 -10.17 5.50 -1.16
N ARG A 100 -11.02 6.30 -1.81
CA ARG A 100 -12.47 6.22 -1.62
C ARG A 100 -13.01 4.85 -2.04
N ALA A 101 -12.68 4.41 -3.24
CA ALA A 101 -13.15 3.11 -3.75
C ALA A 101 -12.59 1.95 -2.91
N ALA A 102 -11.32 2.01 -2.51
CA ALA A 102 -10.68 1.01 -1.67
C ALA A 102 -11.38 0.86 -0.31
N VAL A 103 -11.65 1.96 0.39
CA VAL A 103 -12.33 1.94 1.70
C VAL A 103 -13.77 1.46 1.58
N GLN A 104 -14.50 1.84 0.52
CA GLN A 104 -15.86 1.36 0.27
C GLN A 104 -15.91 -0.13 -0.06
N ALA A 105 -14.96 -0.62 -0.86
CA ALA A 105 -14.85 -2.03 -1.22
C ALA A 105 -14.42 -2.89 -0.02
N ALA A 106 -13.51 -2.38 0.82
CA ALA A 106 -13.10 -3.02 2.07
C ALA A 106 -14.29 -3.30 2.99
N ALA A 107 -15.21 -2.36 3.14
CA ALA A 107 -16.40 -2.53 3.96
C ALA A 107 -17.36 -3.63 3.45
N ARG A 108 -17.25 -4.02 2.17
CA ARG A 108 -18.06 -5.08 1.55
C ARG A 108 -17.32 -6.41 1.44
N ALA A 109 -16.02 -6.41 1.69
CA ALA A 109 -15.22 -7.62 1.63
C ALA A 109 -15.58 -8.52 2.83
N ALA A 110 -16.08 -9.72 2.55
CA ALA A 110 -16.28 -10.71 3.59
C ALA A 110 -14.92 -11.03 4.28
N PRO A 111 -14.86 -11.15 5.61
CA PRO A 111 -13.63 -11.53 6.30
C PRO A 111 -13.11 -12.89 5.80
N ASP A 112 -11.79 -13.00 5.64
CA ASP A 112 -11.16 -14.24 5.20
C ASP A 112 -11.38 -15.32 6.27
N ARG A 113 -12.01 -16.45 5.93
CA ARG A 113 -12.15 -17.59 6.87
C ARG A 113 -10.81 -18.27 7.17
N ALA A 114 -9.79 -17.99 6.36
CA ALA A 114 -8.42 -18.42 6.61
C ALA A 114 -7.76 -17.44 7.58
N ALA A 115 -7.86 -17.73 8.87
CA ALA A 115 -7.12 -17.02 9.92
C ALA A 115 -5.63 -16.94 9.56
N ALA A 116 -5.00 -15.80 9.83
CA ALA A 116 -3.55 -15.71 9.77
C ALA A 116 -2.98 -16.76 10.74
N ALA A 117 -2.14 -17.67 10.25
CA ALA A 117 -1.42 -18.59 11.12
C ALA A 117 -0.63 -17.77 12.13
N PRO A 118 -0.62 -18.13 13.42
CA PRO A 118 0.18 -17.42 14.41
C PRO A 118 1.64 -17.45 13.95
N TYR A 119 2.26 -16.26 13.89
CA TYR A 119 3.69 -16.15 13.71
C TYR A 119 4.35 -16.66 15.00
N CYS A 120 4.82 -17.92 15.00
CA CYS A 120 5.73 -18.42 16.04
C CYS A 120 7.16 -18.13 15.55
N PRO A 121 7.84 -17.08 16.06
CA PRO A 121 9.25 -16.90 15.78
C PRO A 121 10.01 -18.03 16.49
N THR A 122 10.54 -18.99 15.73
CA THR A 122 11.58 -19.89 16.25
C THR A 122 12.83 -19.07 16.52
N ILE A 123 13.01 -18.62 17.76
CA ILE A 123 14.33 -18.24 18.26
C ILE A 123 15.08 -19.54 18.50
N SER A 124 16.00 -19.87 17.59
CA SER A 124 16.95 -20.95 17.80
C SER A 124 18.02 -20.46 18.79
N VAL A 125 17.75 -20.54 20.09
CA VAL A 125 18.81 -20.45 21.10
C VAL A 125 19.68 -21.69 20.91
N HIS A 126 21.00 -21.48 20.76
CA HIS A 126 21.98 -22.54 20.58
C HIS A 126 21.94 -23.47 21.82
N GLY A 127 21.14 -24.56 21.76
CA GLY A 127 21.09 -25.57 22.82
C GLY A 127 19.72 -26.04 23.32
N GLY A 128 18.58 -25.61 22.77
CA GLY A 128 17.28 -26.15 23.23
C GLY A 128 16.13 -25.87 22.28
N ARG A 129 15.35 -26.91 21.95
CA ARG A 129 14.11 -26.77 21.18
C ARG A 129 13.03 -26.18 22.07
N SER A 130 12.78 -24.88 21.95
CA SER A 130 11.56 -24.27 22.47
C SER A 130 10.48 -24.36 21.38
N THR A 131 9.52 -25.27 21.58
CA THR A 131 8.28 -25.31 20.79
C THR A 131 7.24 -24.41 21.44
N CYS A 132 6.66 -23.51 20.64
CA CYS A 132 5.22 -23.24 20.75
C CYS A 132 4.49 -24.57 20.46
#